data_AF-F5VG06-F1
#
_entry.id   AF-F5VG06-F1
#
_cell.length_a   1.000
_cell.length_b   1.000
_cell.length_c   1.000
_cell.angle_alpha   90.00
_cell.angle_beta   90.00
_cell.angle_gamma   90.00
#
_symmetry.space_group_name_H-M   'P 1'
#
loop_
_entity.id
_entity.type
_entity.pdbx_description
1 polymer ?
#
loop_
_entity_poly.entity_id
_entity_poly.type
_entity_poly.pdbx_seq_one_letter_code
_entity_poly.pdbx_strand_id
1 'polypeptide(L)'
;MRNIVPSVSRLENWKPISEWDDDISGVPPYLEEDRQIILNARVELNWKELSFDRRLKKVKKLIEEDNSPTFAFREAKMSYDYKRAVKLGLKDTIDAYKERTSRIYEIDEKNKVVRIYHDRVGLIRRIHKETNKAVASIQNLMQLHIMMKGMTYYTYKTWKKENMESKFDFNNGWTLKTVN
;
A
#
# COMPACT_ATOMS: atom_id res chain seq x y z
N MET A 1 8.69 29.08 -9.80
CA MET A 1 10.06 28.65 -9.41
C MET A 1 11.03 29.41 -10.28
N ARG A 2 11.95 30.20 -9.70
CA ARG A 2 13.10 30.70 -10.45
C ARG A 2 13.90 29.47 -10.93
N ASN A 3 14.36 29.48 -12.17
CA ASN A 3 15.07 28.33 -12.74
C ASN A 3 16.42 28.20 -12.01
N ILE A 4 16.63 27.09 -11.29
CA ILE A 4 17.83 26.83 -10.49
C ILE A 4 19.03 26.52 -11.40
N VAL A 5 18.78 25.97 -12.59
CA VAL A 5 19.83 25.51 -13.51
C VAL A 5 20.81 26.63 -13.90
N PRO A 6 20.36 27.84 -14.31
CA PRO A 6 21.25 28.97 -14.55
C PRO A 6 22.10 29.40 -13.34
N SER A 7 21.53 29.37 -12.13
CA SER A 7 22.24 29.74 -10.91
C SER A 7 23.30 28.71 -10.53
N VAL A 8 22.99 27.42 -10.73
CA VAL A 8 23.96 26.33 -10.56
C VAL A 8 25.13 26.49 -11.52
N SER A 9 24.86 26.69 -12.82
CA SER A 9 25.93 26.84 -13.81
C SER A 9 26.83 28.05 -13.55
N ARG A 10 26.26 29.19 -13.11
CA ARG A 10 27.06 30.38 -12.78
C ARG A 10 27.96 30.16 -11.56
N LEU A 11 27.45 29.50 -10.52
CA LEU A 11 28.27 29.16 -9.35
C LEU A 11 29.30 28.08 -9.65
N GLU A 12 28.98 27.10 -10.49
CA GLU A 12 29.88 26.02 -10.90
C GLU A 12 31.09 26.54 -11.70
N ASN A 13 30.86 27.57 -12.53
CA ASN A 13 31.93 28.29 -13.24
C ASN A 13 32.88 29.05 -12.31
N TRP A 14 32.42 29.47 -11.13
CA TRP A 14 33.25 30.12 -10.12
C TRP A 14 33.98 29.11 -9.23
N LYS A 15 33.26 28.10 -8.76
CA LYS A 15 33.78 27.02 -7.92
C LYS A 15 33.06 25.71 -8.26
N PRO A 16 33.78 24.59 -8.51
CA PRO A 16 33.15 23.31 -8.79
C PRO A 16 32.17 22.87 -7.70
N ILE A 17 31.04 22.26 -8.08
CA ILE A 17 30.01 21.75 -7.14
C ILE A 17 30.59 20.79 -6.10
N SER A 18 31.60 20.00 -6.49
CA SER A 18 32.29 19.06 -5.59
C SER A 18 32.99 19.72 -4.40
N GLU A 19 33.24 21.04 -4.48
CA GLU A 19 33.89 21.81 -3.43
C GLU A 19 32.92 22.72 -2.69
N TRP A 20 31.61 22.64 -2.96
CA TRP A 20 30.61 23.41 -2.24
C TRP A 20 30.38 22.78 -0.87
N ASP A 21 30.47 23.59 0.18
CA ASP A 21 29.97 23.27 1.51
C ASP A 21 28.44 23.45 1.58
N ASP A 22 27.85 23.10 2.73
CA ASP A 22 26.40 23.17 2.94
C ASP A 22 25.85 24.59 2.76
N ASP A 23 26.67 25.60 3.08
CA ASP A 23 26.33 27.01 2.97
C ASP A 23 26.85 27.68 1.69
N ILE A 24 27.65 27.03 0.85
CA ILE A 24 28.31 27.63 -0.32
C ILE A 24 29.01 28.95 0.11
N SER A 25 29.97 28.84 1.02
CA SER A 25 30.60 30.01 1.67
C SER A 25 31.64 30.71 0.77
N GLY A 26 31.88 32.00 1.03
CA GLY A 26 32.91 32.79 0.33
C GLY A 26 32.53 33.24 -1.10
N VAL A 27 31.24 33.19 -1.44
CA VAL A 27 30.74 33.58 -2.76
C VAL A 27 30.97 35.09 -3.00
N PRO A 28 31.51 35.49 -4.17
CA PRO A 28 31.65 36.89 -4.53
C PRO A 28 30.31 37.64 -4.53
N PRO A 29 30.29 38.96 -4.25
CA PRO A 29 29.04 39.73 -4.15
C PRO A 29 28.12 39.62 -5.37
N TYR A 30 28.68 39.46 -6.57
CA TYR A 30 27.90 39.33 -7.81
C TYR A 30 27.21 37.97 -8.00
N LEU A 31 27.50 36.98 -7.14
CA LEU A 31 26.89 35.64 -7.15
C LEU A 31 26.03 35.37 -5.90
N GLU A 32 25.89 36.33 -4.98
CA GLU A 32 25.12 36.11 -3.73
C GLU A 32 23.63 35.83 -4.02
N GLU A 33 23.04 36.46 -5.04
CA GLU A 33 21.65 36.15 -5.44
C GLU A 33 21.51 34.69 -5.92
N ASP A 34 22.49 34.19 -6.68
CA ASP A 34 22.51 32.79 -7.15
C ASP A 34 22.68 31.82 -5.98
N ARG A 35 23.54 32.15 -5.00
CA ARG A 35 23.71 31.39 -3.76
C ARG A 35 22.39 31.25 -3.01
N GLN A 36 21.68 32.36 -2.81
CA GLN A 36 20.39 32.34 -2.10
C GLN A 36 19.33 31.53 -2.84
N ILE A 37 19.30 31.56 -4.18
CA ILE A 37 18.37 30.72 -4.96
C ILE A 37 18.62 29.23 -4.69
N ILE A 38 19.89 28.79 -4.65
CA ILE A 38 20.25 27.40 -4.41
C ILE A 38 19.96 26.99 -2.96
N LEU A 39 20.31 27.81 -1.97
CA LEU A 39 20.05 27.52 -0.56
C LEU A 39 18.54 27.41 -0.27
N ASN A 40 17.74 28.32 -0.82
CA ASN A 40 16.29 28.23 -0.69
C ASN A 40 15.73 26.97 -1.35
N ALA A 41 16.26 26.56 -2.50
CA ALA A 41 15.87 25.30 -3.14
C ALA A 41 16.23 24.07 -2.29
N ARG A 42 17.40 24.06 -1.64
CA ARG A 42 17.81 22.99 -0.69
C ARG A 42 16.82 22.90 0.48
N VAL A 43 16.47 24.04 1.08
CA VAL A 43 15.49 24.09 2.18
C VAL A 43 14.12 23.56 1.73
N GLU A 44 13.65 23.96 0.55
CA GLU A 44 12.39 23.46 -0.01
C GLU A 44 12.42 21.94 -0.26
N LEU A 45 13.53 21.40 -0.76
CA LEU A 45 13.71 19.97 -0.98
C LEU A 45 13.69 19.20 0.34
N ASN A 46 14.45 19.64 1.34
CA ASN A 46 14.45 19.05 2.69
C ASN A 46 13.04 19.09 3.31
N TRP A 47 12.32 20.20 3.16
CA TRP A 47 10.93 20.28 3.64
C TRP A 47 10.01 19.30 2.90
N LYS A 48 10.18 19.15 1.58
CA LYS A 48 9.41 18.17 0.79
C LYS A 48 9.68 16.74 1.25
N GLU A 49 10.94 16.38 1.51
CA GLU A 49 11.32 15.05 2.04
C GLU A 49 10.73 14.81 3.45
N LEU A 50 10.91 15.75 4.38
CA LEU A 50 10.31 15.67 5.72
C LEU A 50 8.78 15.55 5.66
N SER A 51 8.13 16.30 4.77
CA SER A 51 6.69 16.22 4.55
C SER A 51 6.25 14.87 3.98
N PHE A 52 7.10 14.24 3.17
CA PHE A 52 6.85 12.94 2.58
C PHE A 52 6.95 11.85 3.63
N ASP A 53 8.01 11.85 4.44
CA ASP A 53 8.20 10.90 5.53
C ASP A 53 7.07 10.97 6.56
N ARG A 54 6.63 12.20 6.91
CA ARG A 54 5.50 12.39 7.82
C ARG A 54 4.21 11.81 7.26
N ARG A 55 3.96 11.98 5.96
CA ARG A 55 2.79 11.38 5.28
C ARG A 55 2.89 9.86 5.27
N LEU A 56 4.06 9.29 5.00
CA LEU A 56 4.26 7.84 5.00
C LEU A 56 4.03 7.23 6.39
N LYS A 57 4.54 7.87 7.45
CA LYS A 57 4.26 7.50 8.85
C LYS A 57 2.76 7.54 9.17
N LYS A 58 2.05 8.59 8.71
CA LYS A 58 0.59 8.69 8.87
C LYS A 58 -0.14 7.53 8.17
N VAL A 59 0.25 7.20 6.94
CA VAL A 59 -0.31 6.06 6.20
C VAL A 59 -0.14 4.77 6.98
N LYS A 60 1.10 4.47 7.41
CA LYS A 60 1.41 3.24 8.15
C LYS A 60 0.55 3.11 9.41
N LYS A 61 0.51 4.16 10.23
CA LYS A 61 -0.29 4.20 11.46
C LYS A 61 -1.78 3.94 11.19
N LEU A 62 -2.36 4.59 10.18
CA LEU A 62 -3.77 4.41 9.85
C LEU A 62 -4.09 2.96 9.42
N ILE A 63 -3.19 2.30 8.68
CA ILE A 63 -3.35 0.90 8.27
C ILE A 63 -3.20 -0.05 9.48
N GLU A 64 -2.28 0.25 10.40
CA GLU A 64 -2.12 -0.48 11.66
C GLU A 64 -3.36 -0.32 12.57
N GLU A 65 -4.05 0.82 12.50
CA GLU A 65 -5.37 1.07 13.11
C GLU A 65 -6.55 0.47 12.31
N ASP A 66 -6.26 -0.48 11.41
CA ASP A 66 -7.22 -1.21 10.58
C ASP A 66 -8.08 -0.34 9.64
N ASN A 67 -7.59 0.84 9.28
CA ASN A 67 -8.18 1.57 8.15
C ASN A 67 -7.68 1.00 6.83
N SER A 68 -8.57 0.94 5.83
CA SER A 68 -8.18 0.43 4.51
C SER A 68 -7.01 1.22 3.90
N PRO A 69 -6.06 0.57 3.19
CA PRO A 69 -4.96 1.26 2.53
C PRO A 69 -5.41 2.43 1.64
N THR A 70 -6.50 2.27 0.90
CA THR A 70 -7.09 3.35 0.09
C THR A 70 -7.45 4.57 0.94
N PHE A 71 -8.07 4.36 2.11
CA PHE A 71 -8.41 5.43 3.04
C PHE A 71 -7.14 6.07 3.62
N ALA A 72 -6.21 5.26 4.12
CA ALA A 72 -4.98 5.73 4.75
C ALA A 72 -4.15 6.63 3.83
N PHE A 73 -3.98 6.21 2.57
CA PHE A 73 -3.31 7.00 1.54
C PHE A 73 -4.06 8.30 1.23
N ARG A 74 -5.40 8.25 1.09
CA ARG A 74 -6.23 9.45 0.86
C ARG A 74 -6.07 10.46 2.00
N GLU A 75 -6.11 10.01 3.25
CA GLU A 75 -5.92 10.86 4.43
C GLU A 75 -4.52 11.49 4.51
N ALA A 76 -3.52 10.81 3.95
CA ALA A 76 -2.18 11.35 3.81
C ALA A 76 -2.00 12.23 2.55
N LYS A 77 -3.07 12.47 1.77
CA LYS A 77 -3.03 13.16 0.48
C LYS A 77 -2.03 12.51 -0.49
N MET A 78 -2.02 11.17 -0.52
CA MET A 78 -1.21 10.33 -1.40
C MET A 78 -2.13 9.46 -2.26
N SER A 79 -1.74 9.19 -3.50
CA SER A 79 -2.45 8.21 -4.33
C SER A 79 -2.08 6.79 -3.94
N TYR A 80 -3.08 5.93 -3.78
CA TYR A 80 -2.87 4.51 -3.51
C TYR A 80 -2.69 3.72 -4.81
N ASP A 81 -1.57 3.03 -4.89
CA ASP A 81 -1.32 1.94 -5.83
C ASP A 81 -0.50 0.89 -5.07
N TYR A 82 -0.85 -0.40 -5.22
CA TYR A 82 -0.19 -1.45 -4.45
C TYR A 82 1.29 -1.58 -4.79
N LYS A 83 1.67 -1.53 -6.07
CA LYS A 83 3.09 -1.62 -6.48
C LYS A 83 3.88 -0.44 -5.92
N ARG A 84 3.30 0.76 -5.94
CA ARG A 84 3.88 1.95 -5.31
C ARG A 84 4.03 1.76 -3.80
N ALA A 85 3.00 1.29 -3.10
CA ALA A 85 3.05 1.07 -1.66
C ALA A 85 4.14 0.07 -1.26
N VAL A 86 4.36 -0.98 -2.07
CA VAL A 86 5.47 -1.92 -1.88
C VAL A 86 6.82 -1.21 -2.02
N LYS A 87 7.02 -0.37 -3.05
CA LYS A 87 8.25 0.44 -3.20
C LYS A 87 8.47 1.42 -2.04
N LEU A 88 7.39 1.81 -1.35
CA LEU A 88 7.43 2.67 -0.16
C LEU A 88 7.62 1.88 1.15
N GLY A 89 7.90 0.57 1.08
CA GLY A 89 8.16 -0.26 2.26
C GLY A 89 6.91 -0.61 3.08
N LEU A 90 5.70 -0.43 2.54
CA LEU A 90 4.43 -0.68 3.25
C LEU A 90 3.85 -2.09 3.00
N LYS A 91 4.58 -2.97 2.33
CA LYS A 91 4.10 -4.30 1.95
C LYS A 91 3.59 -5.08 3.18
N ASP A 92 4.43 -5.23 4.19
CA ASP A 92 4.10 -6.09 5.34
C ASP A 92 2.96 -5.49 6.18
N THR A 93 2.89 -4.16 6.28
CA THR A 93 1.77 -3.45 6.92
C THR A 93 0.45 -3.72 6.19
N ILE A 94 0.45 -3.66 4.85
CA ILE A 94 -0.73 -3.93 4.03
C ILE A 94 -1.14 -5.40 4.08
N ASP A 95 -0.18 -6.31 4.02
CA ASP A 95 -0.44 -7.75 4.06
C ASP A 95 -1.01 -8.15 5.43
N ALA A 96 -0.43 -7.65 6.53
CA ALA A 96 -0.97 -7.86 7.87
C ALA A 96 -2.40 -7.27 8.01
N TYR A 97 -2.67 -6.10 7.43
CA TYR A 97 -4.04 -5.56 7.38
C TYR A 97 -5.00 -6.49 6.62
N LYS A 98 -4.60 -7.04 5.47
CA LYS A 98 -5.45 -7.96 4.70
C LYS A 98 -5.71 -9.25 5.47
N GLU A 99 -4.70 -9.80 6.14
CA GLU A 99 -4.83 -10.99 6.97
C GLU A 99 -5.87 -10.80 8.09
N ARG A 100 -5.92 -9.61 8.69
CA ARG A 100 -6.89 -9.26 9.74
C ARG A 100 -8.28 -8.97 9.20
N THR A 101 -8.40 -8.23 8.10
CA THR A 101 -9.67 -7.62 7.65
C THR A 101 -10.38 -8.36 6.51
N SER A 102 -9.69 -9.30 5.85
CA SER A 102 -10.23 -10.05 4.71
C SER A 102 -10.02 -11.54 4.91
N ARG A 103 -11.11 -12.30 4.78
CA ARG A 103 -11.05 -13.75 4.63
C ARG A 103 -12.02 -14.17 3.55
N ILE A 104 -11.57 -15.10 2.74
CA ILE A 104 -12.32 -15.72 1.68
C ILE A 104 -12.40 -17.18 2.03
N TYR A 105 -13.62 -17.70 2.09
CA TYR A 105 -13.82 -19.11 2.30
C TYR A 105 -14.19 -19.79 1.01
N GLU A 106 -13.57 -20.94 0.85
CA GLU A 106 -13.96 -21.96 -0.09
C GLU A 106 -14.58 -23.10 0.72
N ILE A 107 -15.78 -23.50 0.33
CA ILE A 107 -16.49 -24.61 0.95
C ILE A 107 -16.71 -25.69 -0.10
N ASP A 108 -16.16 -26.86 0.18
CA ASP A 108 -16.52 -28.10 -0.49
C ASP A 108 -17.64 -28.77 0.32
N GLU A 109 -18.88 -28.56 -0.10
CA GLU A 109 -20.05 -29.08 0.62
C GLU A 109 -20.13 -30.60 0.57
N LYS A 110 -19.62 -31.20 -0.51
CA LYS A 110 -19.63 -32.64 -0.74
C LYS A 110 -18.68 -33.36 0.21
N ASN A 111 -17.47 -32.85 0.36
CA ASN A 111 -16.43 -33.47 1.20
C ASN A 111 -16.34 -32.85 2.60
N LYS A 112 -17.21 -31.87 2.91
CA LYS A 112 -17.21 -31.13 4.18
C LYS A 112 -15.84 -30.51 4.50
N VAL A 113 -15.22 -29.85 3.52
CA VAL A 113 -13.92 -29.16 3.69
C VAL A 113 -14.10 -27.65 3.59
N VAL A 114 -13.48 -26.91 4.51
CA VAL A 114 -13.40 -25.44 4.48
C VAL A 114 -11.95 -25.02 4.31
N ARG A 115 -11.66 -24.17 3.32
CA ARG A 115 -10.34 -23.53 3.15
C ARG A 115 -10.48 -22.02 3.26
N ILE A 116 -9.52 -21.39 3.92
CA ILE A 116 -9.51 -19.94 4.21
C ILE A 116 -8.36 -19.29 3.45
N TYR A 117 -8.63 -18.18 2.78
CA TYR A 117 -7.65 -17.37 2.09
C TYR A 117 -7.75 -15.92 2.57
N HIS A 118 -6.62 -15.25 2.74
CA HIS A 118 -6.61 -13.84 3.19
C HIS A 118 -6.89 -12.85 2.06
N ASP A 119 -6.68 -13.26 0.80
CA ASP A 119 -7.01 -12.48 -0.38
C ASP A 119 -7.51 -13.35 -1.55
N ARG A 120 -8.03 -12.67 -2.58
CA ARG A 120 -8.51 -13.33 -3.80
C ARG A 120 -7.36 -13.98 -4.58
N VAL A 121 -6.12 -13.52 -4.42
CA VAL A 121 -4.97 -14.02 -5.17
C VAL A 121 -4.63 -15.45 -4.73
N GLY A 122 -4.64 -15.72 -3.43
CA GLY A 122 -4.44 -17.05 -2.87
C GLY A 122 -5.47 -18.06 -3.39
N LEU A 123 -6.75 -17.66 -3.37
CA LEU A 123 -7.83 -18.49 -3.91
C LEU A 123 -7.67 -18.74 -5.42
N ILE A 124 -7.47 -17.68 -6.21
CA ILE A 124 -7.25 -17.78 -7.66
C ILE A 124 -6.08 -18.69 -7.98
N ARG A 125 -4.96 -18.58 -7.24
CA ARG A 125 -3.76 -19.39 -7.45
C ARG A 125 -4.04 -20.87 -7.22
N ARG A 126 -4.82 -21.21 -6.19
CA ARG A 126 -5.22 -22.60 -5.91
C ARG A 126 -6.14 -23.14 -7.01
N ILE A 127 -7.19 -22.39 -7.39
CA ILE A 127 -8.11 -22.79 -8.46
C ILE A 127 -7.35 -22.96 -9.79
N HIS A 128 -6.43 -22.05 -10.10
CA HIS A 128 -5.59 -22.16 -11.29
C HIS A 128 -4.76 -23.44 -11.28
N LYS A 129 -4.07 -23.76 -10.17
CA LYS A 129 -3.31 -25.00 -10.03
C LYS A 129 -4.16 -26.25 -10.20
N GLU A 130 -5.40 -26.24 -9.71
CA GLU A 130 -6.30 -27.40 -9.75
C GLU A 130 -6.99 -27.58 -11.10
N THR A 131 -7.34 -26.48 -11.77
CA THR A 131 -8.19 -26.51 -12.97
C THR A 131 -7.45 -26.14 -14.25
N ASN A 132 -6.22 -25.65 -14.14
CA ASN A 132 -5.42 -25.06 -15.21
C ASN A 132 -6.14 -23.94 -16.00
N LYS A 133 -7.21 -23.35 -15.43
CA LYS A 133 -7.97 -22.26 -16.06
C LYS A 133 -7.21 -20.94 -15.96
N ALA A 134 -7.32 -20.10 -16.99
CA ALA A 134 -6.73 -18.76 -16.97
C ALA A 134 -7.26 -17.91 -15.80
N VAL A 135 -6.40 -17.06 -15.23
CA VAL A 135 -6.73 -16.17 -14.10
C VAL A 135 -7.95 -15.31 -14.40
N ALA A 136 -8.05 -14.75 -15.61
CA ALA A 136 -9.19 -13.93 -16.02
C ALA A 136 -10.52 -14.70 -15.99
N SER A 137 -10.52 -15.96 -16.44
CA SER A 137 -11.71 -16.82 -16.40
C SER A 137 -12.12 -17.14 -14.96
N ILE A 138 -11.15 -17.34 -14.05
CA ILE A 138 -11.42 -17.57 -12.62
C ILE A 138 -11.99 -16.30 -11.97
N GLN A 139 -11.45 -15.12 -12.30
CA GLN A 139 -11.96 -13.85 -11.77
C GLN A 139 -13.42 -13.58 -12.16
N ASN A 140 -13.79 -13.86 -13.42
CA ASN A 140 -15.17 -13.74 -13.87
C ASN A 140 -16.11 -14.71 -13.15
N LEU A 141 -15.66 -15.94 -12.89
CA LEU A 141 -16.44 -16.93 -12.15
C LEU A 141 -16.62 -16.54 -10.67
N MET A 142 -15.61 -15.92 -10.07
CA MET A 142 -15.67 -15.47 -8.67
C MET A 142 -16.54 -14.23 -8.44
N GLN A 143 -16.74 -13.37 -9.46
CA GLN A 143 -17.60 -12.17 -9.32
C GLN A 143 -19.08 -12.51 -9.09
N LEU A 144 -19.49 -13.70 -9.48
CA LEU A 144 -20.90 -14.11 -9.54
C LEU A 144 -21.30 -15.08 -8.40
N HIS A 145 -20.46 -15.28 -7.37
CA HIS A 145 -20.66 -16.32 -6.33
C HIS A 145 -21.01 -17.70 -6.95
N ILE A 146 -20.21 -18.14 -7.93
CA ILE A 146 -20.55 -19.33 -8.73
C ILE A 146 -20.02 -20.61 -8.10
N MET A 147 -20.85 -21.66 -8.10
CA MET A 147 -20.41 -23.03 -7.84
C MET A 147 -19.46 -23.53 -8.93
N MET A 148 -18.23 -23.90 -8.58
CA MET A 148 -17.34 -24.65 -9.49
C MET A 148 -17.13 -26.07 -8.95
N LYS A 149 -17.51 -27.09 -9.73
CA LYS A 149 -17.35 -28.51 -9.38
C LYS A 149 -17.95 -28.89 -8.01
N GLY A 150 -19.09 -28.30 -7.63
CA GLY A 150 -19.73 -28.55 -6.32
C GLY A 150 -19.06 -27.83 -5.13
N MET A 151 -18.13 -26.91 -5.40
CA MET A 151 -17.56 -26.00 -4.39
C MET A 151 -18.22 -24.63 -4.50
N THR A 152 -18.61 -24.07 -3.35
CA THR A 152 -19.19 -22.72 -3.23
C THR A 152 -18.18 -21.77 -2.59
N TYR A 153 -18.04 -20.57 -3.14
CA TYR A 153 -17.06 -19.57 -2.70
C TYR A 153 -17.76 -18.39 -2.05
N TYR A 154 -17.31 -17.99 -0.86
CA TYR A 154 -17.84 -16.85 -0.13
C TYR A 154 -16.73 -15.86 0.18
N THR A 155 -16.91 -14.60 -0.22
CA THR A 155 -16.00 -13.52 0.15
C THR A 155 -16.66 -12.64 1.20
N TYR A 156 -15.98 -12.37 2.31
CA TYR A 156 -16.45 -11.34 3.24
C TYR A 156 -15.28 -10.51 3.77
N LYS A 157 -15.61 -9.39 4.40
CA LYS A 157 -14.69 -8.58 5.20
C LYS A 157 -14.99 -8.84 6.67
N THR A 158 -14.13 -9.58 7.38
CA THR A 158 -14.26 -9.72 8.84
C THR A 158 -13.57 -8.55 9.48
N TRP A 159 -14.34 -7.69 10.13
CA TRP A 159 -13.78 -6.65 11.00
C TRP A 159 -13.54 -7.27 12.37
N LYS A 160 -12.28 -7.58 12.69
CA LYS A 160 -11.89 -8.08 14.02
C LYS A 160 -11.62 -6.89 14.93
N LYS A 161 -12.67 -6.24 15.46
CA LYS A 161 -12.44 -5.19 16.47
C LYS A 161 -12.37 -5.73 17.90
N GLU A 162 -13.00 -6.86 18.26
CA GLU A 162 -12.82 -7.37 19.63
C GLU A 162 -13.07 -8.86 19.92
N ASN A 163 -13.84 -9.65 19.16
CA ASN A 163 -13.84 -11.15 19.20
C ASN A 163 -14.80 -11.81 18.18
N MET A 164 -15.16 -11.12 17.09
CA MET A 164 -16.11 -11.67 16.11
C MET A 164 -15.40 -12.54 15.07
N GLU A 165 -15.26 -13.84 15.34
CA GLU A 165 -14.79 -14.81 14.36
C GLU A 165 -15.98 -15.35 13.55
N SER A 166 -16.12 -14.92 12.29
CA SER A 166 -17.04 -15.57 11.35
C SER A 166 -16.56 -17.00 11.06
N LYS A 167 -17.18 -18.00 11.68
CA LYS A 167 -16.89 -19.44 11.46
C LYS A 167 -17.99 -20.06 10.61
N PHE A 168 -17.61 -20.91 9.65
CA PHE A 168 -18.58 -21.76 8.97
C PHE A 168 -18.90 -22.95 9.87
N ASP A 169 -20.18 -23.26 10.05
CA ASP A 169 -20.63 -24.45 10.75
C ASP A 169 -21.38 -25.35 9.76
N PHE A 170 -20.91 -26.59 9.57
CA PHE A 170 -21.53 -27.51 8.62
C PHE A 170 -22.96 -27.90 8.97
N ASN A 171 -23.36 -27.75 10.23
CA ASN A 171 -24.70 -28.12 10.69
C ASN A 171 -25.73 -26.98 10.52
N ASN A 172 -25.28 -25.71 10.57
CA ASN A 172 -26.15 -24.54 10.59
C ASN A 172 -25.80 -23.48 9.52
N GLY A 173 -24.89 -23.78 8.60
CA GLY A 173 -24.41 -22.83 7.58
C GLY A 173 -23.48 -21.73 8.14
N TRP A 174 -23.43 -20.59 7.45
CA TRP A 174 -22.66 -19.43 7.90
C TRP A 174 -23.31 -18.81 9.14
N THR A 175 -22.67 -18.94 10.30
CA THR A 175 -23.10 -18.27 11.53
C THR A 175 -22.00 -17.34 12.03
N LEU A 176 -22.33 -16.06 12.24
CA LEU A 176 -21.44 -15.14 12.92
C LEU A 176 -21.42 -15.56 14.40
N LYS A 177 -20.36 -16.25 14.84
CA LYS A 177 -20.19 -16.57 16.26
C LYS A 177 -19.37 -15.46 16.91
N THR A 178 -20.04 -14.62 17.69
CA THR A 178 -19.38 -13.70 18.63
C THR A 178 -18.86 -14.53 19.79
N VAL A 179 -17.54 -14.62 19.94
CA VAL A 179 -16.95 -15.18 21.16
C VAL A 179 -16.94 -14.03 22.16
N ASN A 180 -17.64 -14.17 23.30
CA ASN A 180 -17.54 -13.19 24.38
C ASN A 180 -16.27 -13.47 25.19
#